data_AF-A0A3B4Z4Z6-F1
#
_entry.id   AF-A0A3B4Z4Z6-F1
#
_cell.length_a   1.000
_cell.length_b   1.000
_cell.length_c   1.000
_cell.angle_alpha   90.00
_cell.angle_beta   90.00
_cell.angle_gamma   90.00
#
_symmetry.space_group_name_H-M   'P 1'
#
loop_
_entity.id
_entity.type
_entity.pdbx_description
1 polymer ?
#
loop_
_entity_poly.entity_id
_entity_poly.type
_entity_poly.pdbx_seq_one_letter_code
_entity_poly.pdbx_strand_id
1 'polypeptide(L)'
;MELSHLLLFLLLCCSTHGEASSLPASPAAGPILPRRPFVVVWNMPTSGCQTRYGVQLDLNHFDIVENHKQRFQGQNMSIFYRDRLGRYPYLSRGGGKVNGGIPQLGDLDAHLSLAVTQLSGFLQPNFTGMAVIDWEEWQPLWVRNVGSKMAYRRLSKLLVRQERPDLSEEAAALVARLNFEESAQKFMEETLRSAVRDHPGGLWGFYGFPSCFNKHKTKTEETYTGRCHSSTRQQNDRLSWLWSQSSALYPSIYLPQRLAGSPDAALMVRHRLLEALRVASLWRHGNTTIHATPVLPYARLAFTHTLNFLNKTDLQHTLGESASLGAAGVVLWGELSFAKSKRQCVLLRDYIHNVLGPFVQSLRSGVQRCSLQLCQGNGRCTRRRPSSASTGYFDRHEIDLLTDSSSDGAFHRHYRCRCYSGWTGQKCRKKKVD
;
A
#
# COMPACT_ATOMS: atom_id res chain seq x y z
N MET A 1 58.75 -21.92 0.75
CA MET A 1 57.92 -21.91 1.98
C MET A 1 58.27 -20.65 2.73
N GLU A 2 57.39 -19.72 3.09
CA GLU A 2 56.01 -19.37 2.76
C GLU A 2 55.92 -17.96 3.37
N LEU A 3 55.76 -16.92 2.56
CA LEU A 3 55.44 -15.55 2.98
C LEU A 3 55.22 -14.70 1.71
N SER A 4 54.18 -15.03 0.93
CA SER A 4 53.79 -14.20 -0.24
C SER A 4 52.34 -14.41 -0.71
N HIS A 5 51.40 -14.74 0.18
CA HIS A 5 49.99 -14.96 -0.22
C HIS A 5 48.96 -14.11 0.53
N LEU A 6 49.37 -13.07 1.25
CA LEU A 6 48.46 -12.23 2.03
C LEU A 6 48.42 -10.76 1.54
N LEU A 7 48.33 -10.52 0.23
CA LEU A 7 48.06 -9.16 -0.28
C LEU A 7 47.37 -9.10 -1.65
N LEU A 8 46.79 -10.21 -2.13
CA LEU A 8 46.07 -10.26 -3.41
C LEU A 8 44.57 -10.53 -3.28
N PHE A 9 43.97 -10.25 -2.12
CA PHE A 9 42.52 -10.45 -1.86
C PHE A 9 41.73 -9.16 -1.57
N LEU A 10 42.31 -7.98 -1.84
CA LEU A 10 41.68 -6.68 -1.52
C LEU A 10 41.40 -5.74 -2.71
N LEU A 11 41.54 -6.19 -3.97
CA LEU A 11 41.44 -5.27 -5.11
C LEU A 11 40.54 -5.68 -6.30
N LEU A 12 39.65 -6.67 -6.17
CA LEU A 12 38.69 -6.99 -7.24
C LEU A 12 37.28 -7.25 -6.70
N CYS A 13 36.55 -6.18 -6.39
CA CYS A 13 35.08 -6.11 -6.48
C CYS A 13 34.59 -4.66 -6.46
N CYS A 14 35.18 -3.80 -7.30
CA CYS A 14 34.56 -2.53 -7.70
C CYS A 14 34.29 -2.57 -9.20
N SER A 15 33.36 -3.45 -9.60
CA SER A 15 32.74 -3.36 -10.92
C SER A 15 31.44 -2.60 -10.76
N THR A 16 31.48 -1.31 -11.09
CA THR A 16 30.31 -0.47 -11.32
C THR A 16 29.54 -1.00 -12.52
N HIS A 17 28.59 -1.89 -12.27
CA HIS A 17 27.54 -2.23 -13.22
C HIS A 17 26.21 -1.78 -12.63
N GLY A 18 25.55 -0.86 -13.33
CA GLY A 18 24.28 -0.28 -12.93
C GLY A 18 23.29 -1.37 -12.59
N GLU A 19 22.89 -1.41 -11.32
CA GLU A 19 21.85 -2.30 -10.82
C GLU A 19 20.53 -2.00 -11.55
N ALA A 20 20.23 -2.80 -12.57
CA ALA A 20 18.84 -3.14 -12.85
C ALA A 20 18.32 -3.87 -11.60
N SER A 21 17.73 -3.11 -10.67
CA SER A 21 17.08 -3.61 -9.46
C SER A 21 15.95 -4.59 -9.84
N SER A 22 16.30 -5.83 -10.14
CA SER A 22 15.36 -6.91 -10.28
C SER A 22 14.82 -7.22 -8.89
N LEU A 23 13.50 -7.10 -8.69
CA LEU A 23 12.85 -7.55 -7.47
C LEU A 23 13.32 -8.99 -7.15
N PRO A 24 13.70 -9.31 -5.89
CA PRO A 24 14.10 -10.65 -5.50
C PRO A 24 13.06 -11.69 -5.95
N ALA A 25 13.50 -12.90 -6.30
CA ALA A 25 12.64 -14.02 -6.71
C ALA A 25 11.80 -14.58 -5.54
N SER A 26 11.02 -13.73 -4.90
CA SER A 26 10.11 -14.04 -3.80
C SER A 26 8.76 -14.49 -4.38
N PRO A 27 8.07 -15.48 -3.77
CA PRO A 27 6.72 -15.85 -4.20
C PRO A 27 5.77 -14.65 -4.17
N ALA A 28 4.73 -14.71 -4.99
CA ALA A 28 3.59 -13.81 -4.91
C ALA A 28 2.61 -14.32 -3.86
N ALA A 29 1.93 -13.41 -3.18
CA ALA A 29 0.80 -13.77 -2.34
C ALA A 29 -0.26 -14.48 -3.18
N GLY A 30 -0.86 -15.54 -2.62
CA GLY A 30 -2.00 -16.22 -3.21
C GLY A 30 -3.12 -15.25 -3.60
N PRO A 31 -4.04 -15.66 -4.49
CA PRO A 31 -5.17 -14.82 -4.85
C PRO A 31 -6.06 -14.61 -3.61
N ILE A 32 -6.42 -13.36 -3.32
CA ILE A 32 -7.24 -12.98 -2.14
C ILE A 32 -8.63 -13.58 -2.25
N LEU A 33 -9.16 -13.64 -3.46
CA LEU A 33 -10.39 -14.34 -3.79
C LEU A 33 -10.08 -15.50 -4.75
N PRO A 34 -10.75 -16.66 -4.63
CA PRO A 34 -10.51 -17.81 -5.49
C PRO A 34 -10.55 -17.42 -6.98
N ARG A 35 -9.53 -17.87 -7.73
CA ARG A 35 -9.39 -17.62 -9.18
C ARG A 35 -9.40 -16.12 -9.57
N ARG A 36 -9.04 -15.21 -8.66
CA ARG A 36 -8.87 -13.78 -8.94
C ARG A 36 -7.43 -13.33 -8.66
N PRO A 37 -6.54 -13.34 -9.67
CA PRO A 37 -5.15 -12.87 -9.56
C PRO A 37 -5.03 -11.36 -9.39
N PHE A 38 -6.12 -10.61 -9.45
CA PHE A 38 -6.18 -9.18 -9.16
C PHE A 38 -7.61 -8.83 -8.74
N VAL A 39 -7.77 -8.17 -7.59
CA VAL A 39 -9.08 -7.77 -7.05
C VAL A 39 -9.20 -6.24 -7.04
N VAL A 40 -10.39 -5.73 -7.30
CA VAL A 40 -10.70 -4.30 -7.13
C VAL A 40 -11.75 -4.20 -6.04
N VAL A 41 -11.45 -3.44 -4.99
CA VAL A 41 -12.20 -3.45 -3.74
C VAL A 41 -12.77 -2.07 -3.48
N TRP A 42 -14.05 -2.00 -3.18
CA TRP A 42 -14.76 -0.76 -2.91
C TRP A 42 -14.70 -0.39 -1.43
N ASN A 43 -14.02 0.71 -1.13
CA ASN A 43 -13.97 1.31 0.20
C ASN A 43 -14.41 2.78 0.15
N MET A 44 -15.57 3.03 -0.44
CA MET A 44 -16.20 4.36 -0.47
C MET A 44 -17.51 4.33 0.32
N PRO A 45 -17.86 5.38 1.09
CA PRO A 45 -19.06 5.44 1.91
C PRO A 45 -20.30 5.78 1.07
N THR A 46 -20.71 4.86 0.19
CA THR A 46 -21.75 5.09 -0.83
C THR A 46 -23.10 4.45 -0.54
N SER A 47 -23.27 3.79 0.61
CA SER A 47 -24.55 3.19 1.02
C SER A 47 -25.71 4.21 1.03
N GLY A 48 -25.41 5.49 1.24
CA GLY A 48 -26.36 6.61 1.15
C GLY A 48 -27.00 6.76 -0.24
N CYS A 49 -26.31 6.39 -1.32
CA CYS A 49 -26.84 6.52 -2.67
C CYS A 49 -28.12 5.69 -2.87
N GLN A 50 -28.09 4.43 -2.44
CA GLN A 50 -29.28 3.60 -2.49
C GLN A 50 -30.28 3.97 -1.39
N THR A 51 -29.82 4.03 -0.14
CA THR A 51 -30.72 4.17 1.03
C THR A 51 -31.44 5.52 1.12
N ARG A 52 -30.86 6.60 0.58
CA ARG A 52 -31.45 7.95 0.64
C ARG A 52 -31.97 8.44 -0.70
N TYR A 53 -31.38 8.01 -1.81
CA TYR A 53 -31.66 8.59 -3.13
C TYR A 53 -32.19 7.58 -4.17
N GLY A 54 -32.27 6.28 -3.82
CA GLY A 54 -32.69 5.22 -4.74
C GLY A 54 -31.76 5.01 -5.93
N VAL A 55 -30.49 5.42 -5.82
CA VAL A 55 -29.48 5.27 -6.87
C VAL A 55 -28.63 4.04 -6.58
N GLN A 56 -28.80 3.00 -7.40
CA GLN A 56 -27.98 1.79 -7.38
C GLN A 56 -26.68 2.03 -8.15
N LEU A 57 -25.57 1.45 -7.66
CA LEU A 57 -24.24 1.58 -8.28
C LEU A 57 -23.78 0.28 -8.98
N ASP A 58 -24.47 -0.84 -8.75
CA ASP A 58 -24.26 -2.15 -9.40
C ASP A 58 -22.80 -2.63 -9.47
N LEU A 59 -22.02 -2.42 -8.40
CA LEU A 59 -20.59 -2.72 -8.35
C LEU A 59 -20.26 -4.19 -8.65
N ASN A 60 -21.07 -5.12 -8.12
CA ASN A 60 -20.89 -6.56 -8.35
C ASN A 60 -21.02 -6.95 -9.84
N HIS A 61 -21.79 -6.21 -10.65
CA HIS A 61 -21.88 -6.47 -12.10
C HIS A 61 -20.52 -6.33 -12.79
N PHE A 62 -19.66 -5.44 -12.28
CA PHE A 62 -18.30 -5.22 -12.77
C PHE A 62 -17.25 -6.00 -11.97
N ASP A 63 -17.69 -6.96 -11.16
CA ASP A 63 -16.87 -7.72 -10.21
C ASP A 63 -16.06 -6.85 -9.22
N ILE A 64 -16.51 -5.63 -8.95
CA ILE A 64 -15.91 -4.79 -7.91
C ILE A 64 -16.39 -5.34 -6.55
N VAL A 65 -15.43 -5.74 -5.71
CA VAL A 65 -15.71 -6.35 -4.41
C VAL A 65 -16.23 -5.29 -3.45
N GLU A 66 -17.47 -5.44 -3.00
CA GLU A 66 -18.12 -4.52 -2.07
C GLU A 66 -18.57 -5.26 -0.79
N ASN A 67 -18.64 -4.56 0.33
CA ASN A 67 -19.29 -5.10 1.52
C ASN A 67 -20.80 -5.25 1.29
N HIS A 68 -21.44 -6.11 2.07
CA HIS A 68 -22.89 -6.28 1.99
C HIS A 68 -23.60 -4.92 2.19
N LYS A 69 -24.54 -4.59 1.28
CA LYS A 69 -25.26 -3.30 1.25
C LYS A 69 -24.33 -2.07 1.22
N GLN A 70 -23.11 -2.20 0.68
CA GLN A 70 -22.08 -1.14 0.65
C GLN A 70 -21.79 -0.55 2.03
N ARG A 71 -21.88 -1.36 3.09
CA ARG A 71 -21.45 -0.93 4.43
C ARG A 71 -19.98 -0.52 4.38
N PHE A 72 -19.64 0.57 5.04
CA PHE A 72 -18.27 1.09 4.99
C PHE A 72 -17.28 0.19 5.73
N GLN A 73 -17.74 -0.47 6.80
CA GLN A 73 -17.06 -1.58 7.47
C GLN A 73 -17.89 -2.86 7.30
N GLY A 74 -17.25 -3.95 6.92
CA GLY A 74 -17.95 -5.19 6.59
C GLY A 74 -17.01 -6.35 6.30
N GLN A 75 -17.57 -7.41 5.71
CA GLN A 75 -16.94 -8.73 5.60
C GLN A 75 -15.77 -8.78 4.60
N ASN A 76 -15.74 -7.89 3.61
CA ASN A 76 -14.70 -7.85 2.59
C ASN A 76 -13.62 -6.82 2.94
N MET A 77 -14.02 -5.69 3.50
CA MET A 77 -13.15 -4.54 3.73
C MET A 77 -13.60 -3.74 4.96
N SER A 78 -12.68 -3.46 5.87
CA SER A 78 -12.90 -2.58 7.01
C SER A 78 -11.71 -1.67 7.20
N ILE A 79 -11.97 -0.37 7.28
CA ILE A 79 -10.97 0.65 7.60
C ILE A 79 -11.26 1.23 8.98
N PHE A 80 -10.22 1.46 9.77
CA PHE A 80 -10.29 1.96 11.14
C PHE A 80 -9.57 3.29 11.22
N TYR A 81 -10.34 4.37 11.22
CA TYR A 81 -9.82 5.72 11.45
C TYR A 81 -9.33 5.89 12.89
N ARG A 82 -8.56 6.96 13.14
CA ARG A 82 -7.93 7.28 14.43
C ARG A 82 -8.83 7.15 15.68
N ASP A 83 -10.13 7.38 15.55
CA ASP A 83 -11.12 7.38 16.63
C ASP A 83 -11.90 6.05 16.74
N ARG A 84 -11.54 5.05 15.94
CA ARG A 84 -12.28 3.78 15.79
C ARG A 84 -11.48 2.53 16.16
N LEU A 85 -10.23 2.68 16.60
CA LEU A 85 -9.40 1.56 17.04
C LEU A 85 -8.48 1.96 18.20
N GLY A 86 -8.82 1.47 19.39
CA GLY A 86 -8.12 1.76 20.63
C GLY A 86 -8.15 3.24 21.01
N ARG A 87 -7.22 3.62 21.88
CA ARG A 87 -6.96 5.00 22.31
C ARG A 87 -5.73 5.54 21.60
N TYR A 88 -5.78 5.72 20.28
CA TYR A 88 -4.61 6.22 19.54
C TYR A 88 -4.19 7.61 20.05
N PRO A 89 -2.91 7.84 20.40
CA PRO A 89 -2.46 9.12 20.93
C PRO A 89 -2.33 10.16 19.80
N TYR A 90 -3.02 11.30 19.90
CA TYR A 90 -2.90 12.37 18.91
C TYR A 90 -3.26 13.77 19.43
N LEU A 91 -2.81 14.79 18.69
CA LEU A 91 -3.18 16.19 18.92
C LEU A 91 -4.44 16.52 18.12
N SER A 92 -5.52 16.85 18.82
CA SER A 92 -6.78 17.26 18.18
C SER A 92 -6.66 18.66 17.55
N ARG A 93 -7.57 19.00 16.63
CA ARG A 93 -7.60 20.32 15.98
C ARG A 93 -7.82 21.47 16.98
N GLY A 94 -8.52 21.22 18.09
CA GLY A 94 -8.73 22.19 19.17
C GLY A 94 -7.57 22.29 20.16
N GLY A 95 -6.44 21.63 19.90
CA GLY A 95 -5.26 21.64 20.79
C GLY A 95 -5.32 20.63 21.94
N GLY A 96 -6.43 19.91 22.11
CA GLY A 96 -6.55 18.84 23.09
C GLY A 96 -5.63 17.65 22.80
N LYS A 97 -5.05 17.06 23.85
CA LYS A 97 -4.15 15.90 23.80
C LYS A 97 -4.95 14.63 24.09
N VAL A 98 -5.27 13.86 23.04
CA VAL A 98 -5.98 12.58 23.21
C VAL A 98 -4.97 11.49 23.54
N ASN A 99 -5.24 10.72 24.61
CA ASN A 99 -4.32 9.72 25.19
C ASN A 99 -2.88 10.24 25.30
N GLY A 100 -2.68 11.36 26.00
CA GLY A 100 -1.36 12.00 26.14
C GLY A 100 -0.89 12.83 24.93
N GLY A 101 -1.50 12.67 23.76
CA GLY A 101 -1.27 13.46 22.55
C GLY A 101 -0.03 13.07 21.75
N ILE A 102 0.97 12.48 22.39
CA ILE A 102 2.19 11.89 21.80
C ILE A 102 2.35 10.47 22.35
N PRO A 103 2.98 9.54 21.60
CA PRO A 103 3.00 8.12 21.99
C PRO A 103 3.72 7.83 23.31
N GLN A 104 4.67 8.67 23.73
CA GLN A 104 5.40 8.49 25.00
C GLN A 104 4.53 8.72 26.24
N LEU A 105 3.44 9.48 26.10
CA LEU A 105 2.49 9.79 27.17
C LEU A 105 1.18 9.00 27.03
N GLY A 106 1.08 8.14 26.02
CA GLY A 106 -0.10 7.34 25.79
C GLY A 106 -0.13 6.11 26.69
N ASP A 107 -1.30 5.82 27.26
CA ASP A 107 -1.55 4.56 27.94
C ASP A 107 -1.74 3.46 26.88
N LEU A 108 -0.73 2.60 26.74
CA LEU A 108 -0.71 1.51 25.76
C LEU A 108 -1.64 0.37 26.16
N ASP A 109 -1.74 0.04 27.44
CA ASP A 109 -2.57 -1.08 27.90
C ASP A 109 -4.06 -0.76 27.78
N ALA A 110 -4.46 0.46 28.14
CA ALA A 110 -5.82 0.94 27.90
C ALA A 110 -6.12 1.07 26.41
N HIS A 111 -5.12 1.43 25.59
CA HIS A 111 -5.25 1.44 24.14
C HIS A 111 -5.56 0.04 23.59
N LEU A 112 -4.73 -0.96 23.92
CA LEU A 112 -4.83 -2.32 23.41
C LEU A 112 -6.10 -3.01 23.90
N SER A 113 -6.47 -2.84 25.17
CA SER A 113 -7.70 -3.39 25.75
C SER A 113 -8.95 -2.89 25.03
N LEU A 114 -8.99 -1.58 24.73
CA LEU A 114 -10.10 -1.02 23.95
C LEU A 114 -10.05 -1.48 22.49
N ALA A 115 -8.86 -1.57 21.88
CA ALA A 115 -8.71 -2.00 20.50
C ALA A 115 -9.28 -3.41 20.29
N VAL A 116 -8.88 -4.39 21.12
CA VAL A 116 -9.39 -5.78 21.04
C VAL A 116 -10.91 -5.83 21.20
N THR A 117 -11.45 -5.12 22.19
CA THR A 117 -12.90 -5.04 22.42
C THR A 117 -13.64 -4.48 21.19
N GLN A 118 -13.09 -3.42 20.58
CA GLN A 118 -13.66 -2.82 19.38
C GLN A 118 -13.59 -3.76 18.17
N LEU A 119 -12.46 -4.46 17.97
CA LEU A 119 -12.30 -5.41 16.88
C LEU A 119 -13.32 -6.54 16.94
N SER A 120 -13.50 -7.15 18.12
CA SER A 120 -14.53 -8.16 18.36
C SER A 120 -15.96 -7.67 18.08
N GLY A 121 -16.22 -6.36 18.25
CA GLY A 121 -17.52 -5.76 17.93
C GLY A 121 -17.71 -5.41 16.45
N PHE A 122 -16.63 -5.11 15.72
CA PHE A 122 -16.69 -4.69 14.32
C PHE A 122 -16.55 -5.85 13.33
N LEU A 123 -15.78 -6.88 13.69
CA LEU A 123 -15.38 -7.96 12.81
C LEU A 123 -15.90 -9.30 13.32
N GLN A 124 -16.15 -10.23 12.40
CA GLN A 124 -16.44 -11.62 12.75
C GLN A 124 -15.15 -12.36 13.08
N PRO A 125 -15.13 -13.33 14.01
CA PRO A 125 -13.91 -14.05 14.38
C PRO A 125 -13.15 -14.70 13.20
N ASN A 126 -13.88 -15.14 12.17
CA ASN A 126 -13.31 -15.73 10.95
C ASN A 126 -13.12 -14.72 9.81
N PHE A 127 -13.00 -13.43 10.12
CA PHE A 127 -12.80 -12.39 9.12
C PHE A 127 -11.52 -12.63 8.29
N THR A 128 -11.69 -12.71 6.96
CA THR A 128 -10.59 -12.87 6.00
C THR A 128 -10.44 -11.70 5.04
N GLY A 129 -11.14 -10.59 5.31
CA GLY A 129 -11.13 -9.41 4.48
C GLY A 129 -9.91 -8.52 4.72
N MET A 130 -9.92 -7.36 4.06
CA MET A 130 -8.94 -6.30 4.28
C MET A 130 -9.26 -5.51 5.54
N ALA A 131 -8.32 -5.45 6.47
CA ALA A 131 -8.43 -4.68 7.70
C ALA A 131 -7.33 -3.61 7.74
N VAL A 132 -7.72 -2.35 7.57
CA VAL A 132 -6.79 -1.25 7.35
C VAL A 132 -6.84 -0.27 8.50
N ILE A 133 -5.71 -0.03 9.16
CA ILE A 133 -5.58 0.97 10.21
C ILE A 133 -5.16 2.28 9.57
N ASP A 134 -5.98 3.32 9.71
CA ASP A 134 -5.77 4.62 9.09
C ASP A 134 -5.40 5.68 10.13
N TRP A 135 -4.12 5.66 10.50
CA TRP A 135 -3.51 6.56 11.46
C TRP A 135 -2.54 7.52 10.77
N GLU A 136 -3.03 8.73 10.53
CA GLU A 136 -2.29 9.76 9.78
C GLU A 136 -1.82 10.93 10.63
N GLU A 137 -1.87 10.85 11.97
CA GLU A 137 -1.62 12.02 12.81
C GLU A 137 -0.13 12.28 13.01
N TRP A 138 0.65 11.24 13.26
CA TRP A 138 2.11 11.26 13.28
C TRP A 138 2.70 10.19 12.35
N GLN A 139 4.03 10.11 12.28
CA GLN A 139 4.77 9.09 11.55
C GLN A 139 5.73 8.41 12.52
N PRO A 140 5.96 7.09 12.42
CA PRO A 140 6.78 6.36 13.40
C PRO A 140 8.24 6.84 13.42
N LEU A 141 8.75 7.32 12.28
CA LEU A 141 10.08 7.91 12.22
C LEU A 141 10.00 9.42 12.48
N TRP A 142 10.79 9.87 13.45
CA TRP A 142 10.93 11.27 13.86
C TRP A 142 11.06 12.19 12.64
N VAL A 143 11.98 11.85 11.73
CA VAL A 143 12.34 12.64 10.53
C VAL A 143 11.16 12.88 9.56
N ARG A 144 10.08 12.08 9.64
CA ARG A 144 8.88 12.23 8.80
C ARG A 144 7.78 13.09 9.42
N ASN A 145 7.91 13.47 10.69
CA ASN A 145 7.00 14.41 11.35
C ASN A 145 7.31 15.88 11.00
N VAL A 146 7.09 16.26 9.73
CA VAL A 146 7.30 17.61 9.19
C VAL A 146 5.98 18.38 8.96
N GLY A 147 6.06 19.66 8.62
CA GLY A 147 4.87 20.50 8.42
C GLY A 147 4.05 20.64 9.70
N SER A 148 2.74 20.42 9.62
CA SER A 148 1.85 20.42 10.80
C SER A 148 2.26 19.38 11.86
N LYS A 149 2.88 18.26 11.44
CA LYS A 149 3.36 17.21 12.35
C LYS A 149 4.58 17.62 13.18
N MET A 150 5.18 18.78 12.93
CA MET A 150 6.24 19.33 13.78
C MET A 150 5.76 19.55 15.23
N ALA A 151 4.46 19.69 15.46
CA ALA A 151 3.86 19.78 16.79
C ALA A 151 4.23 18.57 17.68
N TYR A 152 4.26 17.35 17.12
CA TYR A 152 4.65 16.15 17.86
C TYR A 152 6.12 16.20 18.31
N ARG A 153 7.01 16.71 17.45
CA ARG A 153 8.42 16.91 17.79
C ARG A 153 8.59 17.96 18.89
N ARG A 154 7.87 19.08 18.79
CA ARG A 154 7.93 20.16 19.79
C ARG A 154 7.44 19.68 21.15
N LEU A 155 6.31 18.98 21.19
CA LEU A 155 5.76 18.45 22.44
C LEU A 155 6.68 17.39 23.06
N SER A 156 7.28 16.51 22.24
CA SER A 156 8.25 15.52 22.72
C SER A 156 9.50 16.17 23.33
N LYS A 157 10.03 17.24 22.72
CA LYS A 157 11.17 18.00 23.27
C LYS A 157 10.79 18.73 24.56
N LEU A 158 9.58 19.30 24.62
CA LEU A 158 9.09 19.98 25.81
C LEU A 158 8.99 19.01 27.00
N LEU A 159 8.48 17.80 26.78
CA LEU A 159 8.40 16.76 27.80
C LEU A 159 9.79 16.47 28.41
N VAL A 160 10.78 16.20 27.55
CA VAL A 160 12.14 15.91 28.02
C VAL A 160 12.75 17.09 28.78
N ARG A 161 12.53 18.34 28.35
CA ARG A 161 13.01 19.52 29.07
C ARG A 161 12.38 19.69 30.45
N GLN A 162 11.12 19.30 30.61
CA GLN A 162 10.43 19.36 31.90
C GLN A 162 10.96 18.29 32.86
N GLU A 163 11.22 17.08 32.35
CA GLU A 163 11.73 15.96 33.15
C GLU A 163 13.23 16.06 33.44
N ARG A 164 14.00 16.64 32.51
CA ARG A 164 15.46 16.74 32.54
C ARG A 164 15.95 18.15 32.19
N PRO A 165 15.76 19.14 33.09
CA PRO A 165 16.20 20.53 32.88
C PRO A 165 17.73 20.67 32.79
N ASP A 166 18.47 19.66 33.24
CA ASP A 166 19.93 19.58 33.24
C ASP A 166 20.55 19.36 31.85
N LEU A 167 19.78 18.85 30.88
CA LEU A 167 20.28 18.51 29.56
C LEU A 167 20.45 19.74 28.65
N SER A 168 21.50 19.71 27.81
CA SER A 168 21.63 20.67 26.71
C SER A 168 20.49 20.54 25.70
N GLU A 169 20.30 21.54 24.85
CA GLU A 169 19.28 21.51 23.81
C GLU A 169 19.48 20.36 22.82
N GLU A 170 20.73 20.06 22.42
CA GLU A 170 21.03 18.92 21.54
C GLU A 170 20.73 17.58 22.23
N ALA A 171 21.13 17.43 23.49
CA ALA A 171 20.91 16.22 24.27
C ALA A 171 19.41 15.96 24.48
N ALA A 172 18.65 16.99 24.88
CA ALA A 172 17.20 16.90 25.03
C ALA A 172 16.50 16.56 23.70
N ALA A 173 16.97 17.11 22.57
CA ALA A 173 16.43 16.79 21.26
C ALA A 173 16.71 15.34 20.83
N LEU A 174 17.87 14.79 21.18
CA LEU A 174 18.22 13.39 20.92
C LEU A 174 17.35 12.44 21.74
N VAL A 175 17.22 12.68 23.05
CA VAL A 175 16.39 11.87 23.95
C VAL A 175 14.92 11.93 23.50
N ALA A 176 14.41 13.12 23.16
CA ALA A 176 13.04 13.27 22.66
C ALA A 176 12.77 12.45 21.38
N ARG A 177 13.76 12.40 20.47
CA ARG A 177 13.68 11.57 19.28
C ARG A 177 13.63 10.08 19.62
N LEU A 178 14.52 9.61 20.49
CA LEU A 178 14.58 8.19 20.87
C LEU A 178 13.27 7.76 21.54
N ASN A 179 12.82 8.49 22.55
CA ASN A 179 11.58 8.18 23.27
C ASN A 179 10.36 8.19 22.31
N PHE A 180 10.32 9.15 21.38
CA PHE A 180 9.25 9.22 20.38
C PHE A 180 9.25 8.01 19.45
N GLU A 181 10.38 7.68 18.81
CA GLU A 181 10.43 6.58 17.84
C GLU A 181 10.18 5.23 18.53
N GLU A 182 10.69 5.02 19.75
CA GLU A 182 10.44 3.80 20.54
C GLU A 182 8.96 3.65 20.87
N SER A 183 8.34 4.70 21.41
CA SER A 183 6.93 4.64 21.81
C SER A 183 6.00 4.54 20.58
N ALA A 184 6.34 5.23 19.49
CA ALA A 184 5.60 5.14 18.23
C ALA A 184 5.66 3.72 17.64
N GLN A 185 6.82 3.06 17.71
CA GLN A 185 6.96 1.66 17.35
C GLN A 185 6.07 0.78 18.23
N LYS A 186 6.18 0.88 19.57
CA LYS A 186 5.36 0.07 20.50
C LYS A 186 3.87 0.18 20.20
N PHE A 187 3.35 1.41 20.05
CA PHE A 187 1.93 1.63 19.73
C PHE A 187 1.51 0.98 18.41
N MET A 188 2.27 1.17 17.33
CA MET A 188 1.89 0.61 16.02
C MET A 188 2.08 -0.91 15.96
N GLU A 189 3.17 -1.41 16.53
CA GLU A 189 3.55 -2.82 16.49
C GLU A 189 2.62 -3.69 17.34
N GLU A 190 2.38 -3.31 18.60
CA GLU A 190 1.52 -4.09 19.51
C GLU A 190 0.05 -4.06 19.07
N THR A 191 -0.40 -2.96 18.46
CA THR A 191 -1.75 -2.87 17.89
C THR A 191 -1.92 -3.86 16.74
N LEU A 192 -0.99 -3.88 15.78
CA LEU A 192 -1.02 -4.86 14.69
C LEU A 192 -0.93 -6.29 15.21
N ARG A 193 -0.01 -6.56 16.14
CA ARG A 193 0.17 -7.89 16.72
C ARG A 193 -1.11 -8.37 17.41
N SER A 194 -1.77 -7.50 18.16
CA SER A 194 -3.04 -7.81 18.82
C SER A 194 -4.16 -8.05 17.82
N ALA A 195 -4.25 -7.23 16.76
CA ALA A 195 -5.25 -7.37 15.71
C ALA A 195 -5.08 -8.67 14.90
N VAL A 196 -3.84 -9.03 14.55
CA VAL A 196 -3.53 -10.30 13.87
C VAL A 196 -3.82 -11.50 14.77
N ARG A 197 -3.47 -11.42 16.06
CA ARG A 197 -3.77 -12.50 17.01
C ARG A 197 -5.27 -12.75 17.16
N ASP A 198 -6.06 -11.67 17.25
CA ASP A 198 -7.51 -11.73 17.43
C ASP A 198 -8.24 -12.17 16.15
N HIS A 199 -7.75 -11.73 14.98
CA HIS A 199 -8.33 -12.01 13.67
C HIS A 199 -7.26 -12.46 12.66
N PRO A 200 -6.75 -13.70 12.78
CA PRO A 200 -5.57 -14.17 12.02
C PRO A 200 -5.81 -14.33 10.52
N GLY A 201 -7.07 -14.44 10.08
CA GLY A 201 -7.42 -14.46 8.66
C GLY A 201 -7.38 -13.07 8.00
N GLY A 202 -7.38 -12.00 8.79
CA GLY A 202 -7.46 -10.63 8.29
C GLY A 202 -6.19 -10.20 7.57
N LEU A 203 -6.37 -9.42 6.49
CA LEU A 203 -5.28 -8.76 5.79
C LEU A 203 -5.01 -7.40 6.47
N TRP A 204 -4.19 -7.42 7.52
CA TRP A 204 -3.86 -6.30 8.40
C TRP A 204 -2.68 -5.47 7.90
N GLY A 205 -2.84 -4.16 7.94
CA GLY A 205 -1.76 -3.22 7.66
C GLY A 205 -2.20 -1.76 7.84
N PHE A 206 -1.22 -0.86 7.86
CA PHE A 206 -1.47 0.57 7.94
C PHE A 206 -1.66 1.19 6.56
N TYR A 207 -2.69 2.04 6.42
CA TYR A 207 -2.86 2.88 5.24
C TYR A 207 -1.64 3.78 5.03
N GLY A 208 -1.23 3.94 3.77
CA GLY A 208 -0.15 4.84 3.37
C GLY A 208 1.26 4.25 3.50
N PHE A 209 1.39 3.01 3.97
CA PHE A 209 2.69 2.37 4.16
C PHE A 209 2.97 1.22 3.15
N PRO A 210 4.20 1.13 2.61
CA PRO A 210 5.28 2.11 2.74
C PRO A 210 5.01 3.37 1.91
N SER A 211 5.66 4.46 2.30
CA SER A 211 5.65 5.72 1.55
C SER A 211 6.91 5.88 0.70
N CYS A 212 6.75 6.50 -0.48
CA CYS A 212 7.84 6.76 -1.43
C CYS A 212 8.22 8.26 -1.51
N PHE A 213 7.28 9.16 -1.17
CA PHE A 213 7.43 10.62 -1.22
C PHE A 213 7.89 11.20 -2.57
N ASN A 214 7.54 10.52 -3.67
CA ASN A 214 7.96 10.82 -5.04
C ASN A 214 7.02 11.78 -5.79
N LYS A 215 6.30 12.68 -5.11
CA LYS A 215 5.30 13.52 -5.81
C LYS A 215 5.94 14.53 -6.76
N HIS A 216 7.13 15.02 -6.45
CA HIS A 216 7.81 16.10 -7.17
C HIS A 216 9.18 15.63 -7.63
N LYS A 217 9.64 16.20 -8.75
CA LYS A 217 11.04 16.18 -9.15
C LYS A 217 11.91 16.78 -8.04
N THR A 218 13.06 16.19 -7.75
CA THR A 218 14.00 16.82 -6.84
C THR A 218 14.67 18.01 -7.52
N LYS A 219 15.25 18.94 -6.74
CA LYS A 219 15.99 20.09 -7.31
C LYS A 219 17.20 19.68 -8.15
N THR A 220 17.72 18.47 -7.93
CA THR A 220 18.93 17.93 -8.56
C THR A 220 18.65 17.05 -9.77
N GLU A 221 17.40 16.67 -10.00
CA GLU A 221 17.02 15.87 -11.15
C GLU A 221 16.74 16.78 -12.36
N GLU A 222 17.20 16.39 -13.55
CA GLU A 222 16.87 17.05 -14.83
C GLU A 222 15.54 16.56 -15.42
N THR A 223 15.14 15.33 -15.10
CA THR A 223 13.86 14.73 -15.51
C THR A 223 13.19 14.02 -14.33
N TYR A 224 11.85 14.01 -14.31
CA TYR A 224 11.12 13.31 -13.25
C TYR A 224 11.17 11.81 -13.48
N THR A 225 11.76 11.06 -12.53
CA THR A 225 11.93 9.61 -12.65
C THR A 225 10.84 8.81 -11.91
N GLY A 226 10.13 9.48 -11.00
CA GLY A 226 9.21 8.85 -10.05
C GLY A 226 9.90 8.03 -8.96
N ARG A 227 11.23 7.88 -8.95
CA ARG A 227 11.92 7.01 -7.97
C ARG A 227 11.73 7.47 -6.53
N CYS A 228 11.66 6.51 -5.61
CA CYS A 228 11.77 6.82 -4.19
C CYS A 228 13.21 7.23 -3.89
N HIS A 229 13.37 8.32 -3.12
CA HIS A 229 14.69 8.76 -2.70
C HIS A 229 15.42 7.65 -1.91
N SER A 230 16.75 7.56 -2.03
CA SER A 230 17.56 6.53 -1.34
C SER A 230 17.37 6.58 0.18
N SER A 231 17.34 7.79 0.76
CA SER A 231 17.04 7.98 2.18
C SER A 231 15.62 7.54 2.57
N THR A 232 14.64 7.63 1.66
CA THR A 232 13.30 7.06 1.91
C THR A 232 13.36 5.54 1.97
N ARG A 233 14.09 4.89 1.07
CA ARG A 233 14.27 3.44 1.08
C ARG A 233 14.94 2.96 2.38
N GLN A 234 16.04 3.60 2.77
CA GLN A 234 16.73 3.30 4.05
C GLN A 234 15.84 3.50 5.27
N GLN A 235 14.99 4.53 5.24
CA GLN A 235 14.01 4.74 6.31
C GLN A 235 12.92 3.68 6.33
N ASN A 236 12.45 3.24 5.17
CA ASN A 236 11.55 2.09 5.11
C ASN A 236 12.25 0.81 5.61
N ASP A 237 13.55 0.64 5.38
CA ASP A 237 14.30 -0.50 5.93
C ASP A 237 14.32 -0.49 7.47
N ARG A 238 14.42 0.70 8.09
CA ARG A 238 14.30 0.87 9.56
C ARG A 238 12.92 0.53 10.13
N LEU A 239 11.90 0.39 9.27
CA LEU A 239 10.55 0.00 9.64
C LEU A 239 10.32 -1.51 9.42
N SER A 240 11.38 -2.32 9.38
CA SER A 240 11.30 -3.79 9.27
C SER A 240 10.30 -4.42 10.24
N TRP A 241 10.25 -3.92 11.48
CA TRP A 241 9.29 -4.33 12.50
C TRP A 241 7.83 -4.17 12.05
N LEU A 242 7.51 -3.11 11.31
CA LEU A 242 6.16 -2.85 10.80
C LEU A 242 5.78 -3.83 9.70
N TRP A 243 6.72 -4.12 8.79
CA TRP A 243 6.51 -5.02 7.67
C TRP A 243 6.32 -6.46 8.13
N SER A 244 7.16 -6.92 9.07
CA SER A 244 7.09 -8.28 9.62
C SER A 244 5.80 -8.54 10.42
N GLN A 245 5.18 -7.49 11.00
CA GLN A 245 3.86 -7.63 11.64
C GLN A 245 2.68 -7.46 10.68
N SER A 246 2.86 -6.85 9.51
CA SER A 246 1.78 -6.61 8.55
C SER A 246 1.48 -7.86 7.72
N SER A 247 0.22 -8.31 7.69
CA SER A 247 -0.23 -9.38 6.79
C SER A 247 -0.67 -8.86 5.41
N ALA A 248 -0.75 -7.54 5.21
CA ALA A 248 -0.89 -6.88 3.90
C ALA A 248 -0.29 -5.45 3.92
N LEU A 249 0.10 -4.93 2.76
CA LEU A 249 0.61 -3.55 2.62
C LEU A 249 -0.35 -2.67 1.80
N TYR A 250 -0.55 -1.44 2.26
CA TYR A 250 -1.55 -0.51 1.73
C TYR A 250 -0.95 0.85 1.32
N PRO A 251 -0.01 0.90 0.36
CA PRO A 251 0.59 2.18 -0.07
C PRO A 251 -0.47 3.07 -0.75
N SER A 252 -0.43 4.38 -0.51
CA SER A 252 -1.32 5.31 -1.20
C SER A 252 -0.76 5.67 -2.58
N ILE A 253 -1.55 5.50 -3.64
CA ILE A 253 -1.21 5.87 -5.03
C ILE A 253 -2.12 6.97 -5.58
N TYR A 254 -2.73 7.77 -4.71
CA TYR A 254 -3.62 8.86 -5.13
C TYR A 254 -2.94 9.79 -6.12
N LEU A 255 -3.63 10.01 -7.25
CA LEU A 255 -3.11 10.75 -8.39
C LEU A 255 -3.41 12.24 -8.25
N PRO A 256 -2.41 13.14 -8.21
CA PRO A 256 -2.65 14.58 -8.22
C PRO A 256 -3.14 15.05 -9.60
N GLN A 257 -4.00 16.07 -9.64
CA GLN A 257 -4.59 16.57 -10.89
C GLN A 257 -3.56 17.06 -11.92
N ARG A 258 -2.42 17.60 -11.47
CA ARG A 258 -1.32 18.02 -12.36
C ARG A 258 -0.71 16.88 -13.19
N LEU A 259 -0.95 15.62 -12.83
CA LEU A 259 -0.46 14.44 -13.54
C LEU A 259 -1.52 13.82 -14.47
N ALA A 260 -2.67 14.47 -14.64
CA ALA A 260 -3.75 14.00 -15.51
C ALA A 260 -3.24 13.70 -16.92
N GLY A 261 -3.45 12.46 -17.39
CA GLY A 261 -3.02 11.97 -18.71
C GLY A 261 -1.50 11.89 -18.91
N SER A 262 -0.68 12.30 -17.95
CA SER A 262 0.78 12.34 -18.10
C SER A 262 1.40 10.96 -17.86
N PRO A 263 2.41 10.55 -18.66
CA PRO A 263 3.26 9.38 -18.36
C PRO A 263 3.90 9.42 -16.96
N ASP A 264 4.12 10.62 -16.41
CA ASP A 264 4.65 10.80 -15.06
C ASP A 264 3.73 10.20 -13.98
N ALA A 265 2.42 10.11 -14.25
CA ALA A 265 1.48 9.40 -13.40
C ALA A 265 1.89 7.94 -13.22
N ALA A 266 2.20 7.25 -14.33
CA ALA A 266 2.64 5.86 -14.30
C ALA A 266 3.98 5.72 -13.56
N LEU A 267 4.94 6.63 -13.79
CA LEU A 267 6.23 6.62 -13.08
C LEU A 267 6.06 6.79 -11.56
N MET A 268 5.17 7.69 -11.14
CA MET A 268 4.86 7.92 -9.73
C MET A 268 4.27 6.67 -9.09
N VAL A 269 3.25 6.09 -9.71
CA VAL A 269 2.54 4.91 -9.20
C VAL A 269 3.47 3.70 -9.19
N ARG A 270 4.21 3.47 -10.28
CA ARG A 270 5.20 2.40 -10.44
C ARG A 270 6.14 2.32 -9.25
N HIS A 271 6.83 3.41 -8.93
CA HIS A 271 7.86 3.37 -7.90
C HIS A 271 7.30 3.27 -6.48
N ARG A 272 6.07 3.74 -6.24
CA ARG A 272 5.35 3.45 -4.98
C ARG A 272 5.08 1.96 -4.83
N LEU A 273 4.63 1.32 -5.90
CA LEU A 273 4.37 -0.13 -5.92
C LEU A 273 5.66 -0.94 -5.84
N LEU A 274 6.72 -0.54 -6.54
CA LEU A 274 8.02 -1.21 -6.45
C LEU A 274 8.60 -1.15 -5.05
N GLU A 275 8.44 -0.03 -4.34
CA GLU A 275 8.87 0.06 -2.95
C GLU A 275 8.05 -0.84 -2.03
N ALA A 276 6.73 -0.88 -2.19
CA ALA A 276 5.86 -1.80 -1.46
C ALA A 276 6.20 -3.27 -1.73
N LEU A 277 6.40 -3.64 -2.99
CA LEU A 277 6.80 -4.99 -3.39
C LEU A 277 8.21 -5.35 -2.88
N ARG A 278 9.12 -4.37 -2.81
CA ARG A 278 10.47 -4.55 -2.26
C ARG A 278 10.40 -4.86 -0.78
N VAL A 279 9.75 -4.03 0.05
CA VAL A 279 9.68 -4.26 1.50
C VAL A 279 8.91 -5.55 1.81
N ALA A 280 7.82 -5.85 1.10
CA ALA A 280 7.09 -7.12 1.22
C ALA A 280 7.94 -8.36 0.86
N SER A 281 8.93 -8.19 -0.04
CA SER A 281 9.81 -9.29 -0.41
C SER A 281 10.92 -9.54 0.61
N LEU A 282 11.38 -8.48 1.30
CA LEU A 282 12.48 -8.51 2.26
C LEU A 282 12.02 -8.89 3.67
N TRP A 283 10.87 -8.38 4.11
CA TRP A 283 10.32 -8.59 5.45
C TRP A 283 8.92 -9.18 5.33
N ARG A 284 8.85 -10.51 5.42
CA ARG A 284 7.59 -11.25 5.32
C ARG A 284 6.89 -11.31 6.66
N HIS A 285 5.57 -11.41 6.59
CA HIS A 285 4.74 -11.59 7.77
C HIS A 285 5.18 -12.83 8.57
N GLY A 286 5.39 -12.65 9.88
CA GLY A 286 5.84 -13.70 10.79
C GLY A 286 7.20 -14.32 10.44
N ASN A 287 7.99 -13.64 9.59
CA ASN A 287 9.25 -14.16 9.01
C ASN A 287 9.12 -15.55 8.35
N THR A 288 7.91 -15.90 7.89
CA THR A 288 7.66 -17.20 7.28
C THR A 288 8.08 -17.23 5.80
N THR A 289 8.62 -18.36 5.34
CA THR A 289 8.92 -18.55 3.90
C THR A 289 7.68 -18.91 3.08
N ILE A 290 6.59 -19.27 3.77
CA ILE A 290 5.37 -19.85 3.21
C ILE A 290 4.41 -18.75 2.73
N HIS A 291 4.26 -17.64 3.45
CA HIS A 291 3.29 -16.60 3.12
C HIS A 291 3.98 -15.34 2.57
N ALA A 292 3.71 -15.01 1.32
CA ALA A 292 4.09 -13.72 0.76
C ALA A 292 3.04 -12.65 1.13
N THR A 293 3.50 -11.47 1.56
CA THR A 293 2.62 -10.36 1.94
C THR A 293 1.98 -9.72 0.69
N PRO A 294 0.64 -9.73 0.54
CA PRO A 294 -0.05 -9.06 -0.55
C PRO A 294 0.10 -7.53 -0.46
N VAL A 295 0.22 -6.89 -1.62
CA VAL A 295 0.26 -5.42 -1.75
C VAL A 295 -1.03 -4.95 -2.39
N LEU A 296 -1.82 -4.15 -1.68
CA LEU A 296 -3.09 -3.60 -2.11
C LEU A 296 -3.04 -2.06 -2.03
N PRO A 297 -2.50 -1.38 -3.05
CA PRO A 297 -2.49 0.07 -3.09
C PRO A 297 -3.88 0.68 -2.93
N TYR A 298 -3.94 1.79 -2.20
CA TYR A 298 -5.10 2.67 -2.14
C TYR A 298 -5.10 3.64 -3.33
N ALA A 299 -6.12 3.56 -4.16
CA ALA A 299 -6.38 4.47 -5.28
C ALA A 299 -7.68 5.26 -5.05
N ARG A 300 -7.83 6.36 -5.80
CA ARG A 300 -9.09 7.12 -5.90
C ARG A 300 -9.63 6.99 -7.31
N LEU A 301 -10.94 7.14 -7.46
CA LEU A 301 -11.60 7.28 -8.76
C LEU A 301 -11.52 8.68 -9.34
N ALA A 302 -11.04 9.64 -8.56
CA ALA A 302 -10.87 11.04 -8.94
C ALA A 302 -9.49 11.53 -8.51
N PHE A 303 -9.04 12.63 -9.09
CA PHE A 303 -7.81 13.27 -8.65
C PHE A 303 -7.86 13.66 -7.18
N THR A 304 -6.68 13.64 -6.55
CA THR A 304 -6.50 13.90 -5.11
C THR A 304 -7.17 15.22 -4.71
N HIS A 305 -8.01 15.18 -3.67
CA HIS A 305 -8.81 16.32 -3.16
C HIS A 305 -9.83 16.91 -4.14
N THR A 306 -10.26 16.15 -5.16
CA THR A 306 -11.28 16.58 -6.11
C THR A 306 -12.35 15.50 -6.32
N LEU A 307 -13.42 15.90 -7.02
CA LEU A 307 -14.45 15.02 -7.58
C LEU A 307 -14.30 14.83 -9.10
N ASN A 308 -13.16 15.23 -9.66
CA ASN A 308 -12.87 15.11 -11.09
C ASN A 308 -12.41 13.68 -11.38
N PHE A 309 -13.32 12.87 -11.92
CA PHE A 309 -13.07 11.46 -12.18
C PHE A 309 -11.89 11.22 -13.13
N LEU A 310 -11.16 10.14 -12.89
CA LEU A 310 -10.05 9.68 -13.71
C LEU A 310 -10.58 9.14 -15.05
N ASN A 311 -9.96 9.52 -16.17
CA ASN A 311 -10.31 8.94 -17.46
C ASN A 311 -9.64 7.55 -17.63
N LYS A 312 -9.88 6.89 -18.78
CA LYS A 312 -9.28 5.58 -19.07
C LYS A 312 -7.75 5.59 -18.98
N THR A 313 -7.07 6.62 -19.50
CA THR A 313 -5.61 6.76 -19.44
C THR A 313 -5.11 6.86 -17.99
N ASP A 314 -5.79 7.64 -17.15
CA ASP A 314 -5.45 7.76 -15.74
C ASP A 314 -5.69 6.45 -14.96
N LEU A 315 -6.75 5.70 -15.31
CA LEU A 315 -7.01 4.37 -14.77
C LEU A 315 -5.93 3.36 -15.20
N GLN A 316 -5.40 3.46 -16.42
CA GLN A 316 -4.23 2.68 -16.86
C GLN A 316 -3.02 3.00 -15.99
N HIS A 317 -2.72 4.28 -15.78
CA HIS A 317 -1.57 4.72 -14.97
C HIS A 317 -1.70 4.39 -13.47
N THR A 318 -2.89 4.00 -12.99
CA THR A 318 -3.14 3.65 -11.59
C THR A 318 -3.43 2.16 -11.40
N LEU A 319 -4.62 1.70 -11.79
CA LEU A 319 -5.05 0.30 -11.66
C LEU A 319 -4.29 -0.61 -12.62
N GLY A 320 -4.10 -0.17 -13.87
CA GLY A 320 -3.35 -0.93 -14.87
C GLY A 320 -1.89 -1.15 -14.45
N GLU A 321 -1.23 -0.10 -13.97
CA GLU A 321 0.14 -0.19 -13.45
C GLU A 321 0.24 -1.05 -12.18
N SER A 322 -0.79 -1.04 -11.33
CA SER A 322 -0.88 -1.93 -10.17
C SER A 322 -0.92 -3.40 -10.59
N ALA A 323 -1.76 -3.73 -11.57
CA ALA A 323 -1.86 -5.08 -12.10
C ALA A 323 -0.58 -5.52 -12.82
N SER A 324 0.03 -4.65 -13.62
CA SER A 324 1.21 -4.98 -14.43
C SER A 324 2.44 -5.32 -13.58
N LEU A 325 2.55 -4.72 -12.38
CA LEU A 325 3.63 -4.98 -11.42
C LEU A 325 3.35 -6.19 -10.50
N GLY A 326 2.18 -6.81 -10.59
CA GLY A 326 1.81 -7.99 -9.81
C GLY A 326 1.26 -7.69 -8.43
N ALA A 327 0.63 -6.53 -8.22
CA ALA A 327 -0.06 -6.23 -6.98
C ALA A 327 -1.20 -7.22 -6.69
N ALA A 328 -1.55 -7.29 -5.39
CA ALA A 328 -2.73 -7.88 -4.79
C ALA A 328 -4.02 -7.73 -5.60
N GLY A 329 -4.20 -6.47 -5.98
CA GLY A 329 -5.45 -5.81 -6.23
C GLY A 329 -5.29 -4.32 -5.92
N VAL A 330 -6.39 -3.59 -5.87
CA VAL A 330 -6.45 -2.16 -5.52
C VAL A 330 -7.65 -1.92 -4.61
N VAL A 331 -7.48 -1.07 -3.59
CA VAL A 331 -8.58 -0.54 -2.79
C VAL A 331 -8.97 0.84 -3.33
N LEU A 332 -10.22 0.97 -3.79
CA LEU A 332 -10.80 2.23 -4.25
C LEU A 332 -11.41 2.97 -3.08
N TRP A 333 -10.77 4.06 -2.68
CA TRP A 333 -11.22 4.90 -1.59
C TRP A 333 -11.81 6.22 -2.10
N GLY A 334 -12.72 6.77 -1.32
CA GLY A 334 -13.39 8.02 -1.60
C GLY A 334 -14.05 8.58 -0.35
N GLU A 335 -14.17 9.90 -0.31
CA GLU A 335 -14.79 10.60 0.80
C GLU A 335 -16.32 10.71 0.64
N LEU A 336 -17.03 11.09 1.70
CA LEU A 336 -18.50 11.22 1.70
C LEU A 336 -19.04 12.16 0.62
N SER A 337 -18.22 13.07 0.08
CA SER A 337 -18.61 14.02 -0.95
C SER A 337 -19.10 13.35 -2.25
N PHE A 338 -18.63 12.13 -2.56
CA PHE A 338 -19.10 11.34 -3.71
C PHE A 338 -20.56 10.84 -3.57
N ALA A 339 -21.06 10.75 -2.33
CA ALA A 339 -22.41 10.27 -2.04
C ALA A 339 -23.27 11.31 -1.29
N LYS A 340 -22.84 12.57 -1.27
CA LYS A 340 -23.50 13.62 -0.46
C LYS A 340 -24.89 14.01 -0.95
N SER A 341 -25.19 13.82 -2.24
CA SER A 341 -26.46 14.21 -2.86
C SER A 341 -26.87 13.26 -3.98
N LYS A 342 -28.17 13.25 -4.33
CA LYS A 342 -28.69 12.47 -5.46
C LYS A 342 -27.90 12.74 -6.75
N ARG A 343 -27.58 14.01 -7.04
CA ARG A 343 -26.76 14.38 -8.20
C ARG A 343 -25.38 13.73 -8.19
N GLN A 344 -24.68 13.74 -7.05
CA GLN A 344 -23.36 13.12 -6.95
C GLN A 344 -23.43 11.60 -7.10
N CYS A 345 -24.44 10.96 -6.52
CA CYS A 345 -24.67 9.53 -6.70
C CYS A 345 -24.97 9.17 -8.16
N VAL A 346 -25.76 9.97 -8.88
CA VAL A 346 -26.02 9.75 -10.32
C VAL A 346 -24.73 9.89 -11.13
N LEU A 347 -23.93 10.94 -10.90
CA LEU A 347 -22.64 11.11 -11.58
C LEU A 347 -21.69 9.94 -11.31
N LEU A 348 -21.65 9.46 -10.06
CA LEU A 348 -20.83 8.31 -9.68
C LEU A 348 -21.30 7.02 -10.36
N ARG A 349 -22.62 6.76 -10.35
CA ARG A 349 -23.21 5.62 -11.08
C ARG A 349 -22.83 5.69 -12.56
N ASP A 350 -23.06 6.82 -13.21
CA ASP A 350 -22.81 6.96 -14.64
C ASP A 350 -21.32 6.77 -14.96
N TYR A 351 -20.41 7.26 -14.10
CA TYR A 351 -18.98 7.00 -14.24
C TYR A 351 -18.63 5.52 -14.04
N ILE A 352 -19.26 4.83 -13.09
CA ILE A 352 -19.09 3.39 -12.88
C ILE A 352 -19.52 2.62 -14.13
N HIS A 353 -20.71 2.87 -14.66
CA HIS A 353 -21.23 2.13 -15.80
C HIS A 353 -20.48 2.42 -17.09
N ASN A 354 -20.08 3.68 -17.32
CA ASN A 354 -19.54 4.09 -18.61
C ASN A 354 -18.00 4.04 -18.70
N VAL A 355 -17.29 4.06 -17.57
CA VAL A 355 -15.82 4.17 -17.57
C VAL A 355 -15.16 3.13 -16.67
N LEU A 356 -15.41 3.20 -15.36
CA LEU A 356 -14.68 2.37 -14.38
C LEU A 356 -15.01 0.88 -14.55
N GLY A 357 -16.29 0.55 -14.60
CA GLY A 357 -16.79 -0.82 -14.64
C GLY A 357 -16.25 -1.60 -15.85
N PRO A 358 -16.46 -1.10 -17.09
CA PRO A 358 -15.87 -1.71 -18.28
C PRO A 358 -14.35 -1.82 -18.21
N PHE A 359 -13.66 -0.80 -17.70
CA PHE A 359 -12.20 -0.85 -17.52
C PHE A 359 -11.77 -1.96 -16.56
N VAL A 360 -12.44 -2.12 -15.42
CA VAL A 360 -12.15 -3.15 -14.41
C VAL A 360 -12.39 -4.55 -14.98
N GLN A 361 -13.49 -4.76 -15.70
CA GLN A 361 -13.79 -6.05 -16.36
C GLN A 361 -12.69 -6.43 -17.36
N SER A 362 -12.30 -5.49 -18.23
CA SER A 362 -11.23 -5.73 -19.21
C SER A 362 -9.89 -6.02 -18.54
N LEU A 363 -9.48 -5.19 -17.57
CA LEU A 363 -8.22 -5.35 -16.84
C LEU A 363 -8.14 -6.72 -16.17
N ARG A 364 -9.20 -7.12 -15.47
CA ARG A 364 -9.24 -8.41 -14.79
C ARG A 364 -9.22 -9.58 -15.74
N SER A 365 -9.96 -9.49 -16.85
CA SER A 365 -9.97 -10.51 -17.88
C SER A 365 -8.58 -10.70 -18.49
N GLY A 366 -7.85 -9.61 -18.79
CA GLY A 366 -6.48 -9.70 -19.29
C GLY A 366 -5.50 -10.26 -18.27
N VAL A 367 -5.59 -9.86 -16.99
CA VAL A 367 -4.76 -10.42 -15.92
C VAL A 367 -5.03 -11.92 -15.72
N GLN A 368 -6.29 -12.34 -15.76
CA GLN A 368 -6.69 -13.75 -15.66
C GLN A 368 -6.16 -14.56 -16.85
N ARG A 369 -6.35 -14.07 -18.09
CA ARG A 369 -5.79 -14.69 -19.29
C ARG A 369 -4.28 -14.85 -19.18
N CYS A 370 -3.57 -13.80 -18.76
CA CYS A 370 -2.13 -13.85 -18.59
C CYS A 370 -1.71 -14.90 -17.55
N SER A 371 -2.38 -14.93 -16.38
CA SER A 371 -2.11 -15.92 -15.34
C SER A 371 -2.30 -17.36 -15.86
N LEU A 372 -3.38 -17.63 -16.59
CA LEU A 372 -3.65 -18.95 -17.16
C LEU A 372 -2.63 -19.33 -18.24
N GLN A 373 -2.41 -18.45 -19.23
CA GLN A 373 -1.57 -18.73 -20.38
C GLN A 373 -0.08 -18.82 -20.02
N LEU A 374 0.43 -17.86 -19.22
CA LEU A 374 1.86 -17.78 -18.91
C LEU A 374 2.21 -18.56 -17.64
N CYS A 375 1.34 -18.56 -16.63
CA CYS A 375 1.61 -19.06 -15.29
C CYS A 375 0.75 -20.27 -14.87
N GLN A 376 -0.01 -20.84 -15.81
CA GLN A 376 -0.87 -22.02 -15.60
C GLN A 376 -1.93 -21.83 -14.50
N GLY A 377 -2.32 -20.58 -14.22
CA GLY A 377 -3.23 -20.23 -13.12
C GLY A 377 -2.59 -20.25 -11.73
N ASN A 378 -1.30 -20.58 -11.63
CA ASN A 378 -0.58 -20.77 -10.37
C ASN A 378 0.41 -19.63 -10.05
N GLY A 379 0.24 -18.48 -10.69
CA GLY A 379 1.03 -17.29 -10.44
C GLY A 379 0.44 -16.03 -11.04
N ARG A 380 0.99 -14.88 -10.63
CA ARG A 380 0.66 -13.57 -11.22
C ARG A 380 1.63 -13.25 -12.34
N CYS A 381 1.12 -12.62 -13.38
CA CYS A 381 1.97 -11.98 -14.38
C CYS A 381 2.57 -10.70 -13.81
N THR A 382 3.85 -10.50 -14.06
CA THR A 382 4.60 -9.30 -13.67
C THR A 382 5.41 -8.81 -14.85
N ARG A 383 5.48 -7.50 -15.05
CA ARG A 383 6.31 -6.88 -16.09
C ARG A 383 7.75 -7.38 -15.97
N ARG A 384 8.36 -7.77 -17.09
CA ARG A 384 9.75 -8.26 -17.14
C ARG A 384 10.75 -7.19 -16.75
N ARG A 385 10.54 -5.95 -17.22
CA ARG A 385 11.38 -4.79 -16.96
C ARG A 385 10.59 -3.74 -16.19
N PRO A 386 10.35 -3.96 -14.89
CA PRO A 386 9.55 -3.04 -14.08
C PRO A 386 10.21 -1.67 -13.89
N SER A 387 11.51 -1.56 -14.13
CA SER A 387 12.31 -0.35 -13.92
C SER A 387 12.89 0.25 -15.20
N SER A 388 12.51 -0.24 -16.40
CA SER A 388 13.00 0.38 -17.63
C SER A 388 12.49 1.81 -17.71
N ALA A 389 13.40 2.74 -17.98
CA ALA A 389 13.10 4.15 -18.25
C ALA A 389 12.38 4.35 -19.60
N SER A 390 11.73 3.31 -20.12
CA SER A 390 11.01 3.36 -21.38
C SER A 390 9.95 4.44 -21.27
N THR A 391 9.95 5.33 -22.27
CA THR A 391 8.94 6.36 -22.47
C THR A 391 7.55 5.73 -22.32
N GLY A 392 6.60 6.44 -21.68
CA GLY A 392 5.29 5.88 -21.29
C GLY A 392 4.46 5.24 -22.41
N TYR A 393 4.90 5.36 -23.66
CA TYR A 393 4.38 4.64 -24.82
C TYR A 393 4.50 3.10 -24.69
N PHE A 394 5.64 2.59 -24.22
CA PHE A 394 5.82 1.14 -24.01
C PHE A 394 4.99 0.65 -22.83
N ASP A 395 4.89 1.45 -21.78
CA ASP A 395 4.07 1.12 -20.60
C ASP A 395 2.59 1.05 -20.95
N ARG A 396 2.12 1.97 -21.80
CA ARG A 396 0.76 1.99 -22.31
C ARG A 396 0.45 0.75 -23.14
N HIS A 397 1.32 0.38 -24.09
CA HIS A 397 1.13 -0.84 -24.88
C HIS A 397 1.04 -2.10 -24.00
N GLU A 398 1.88 -2.22 -22.97
CA GLU A 398 1.83 -3.38 -22.07
C GLU A 398 0.54 -3.42 -21.24
N ILE A 399 0.07 -2.29 -20.74
CA ILE A 399 -1.22 -2.21 -20.03
C ILE A 399 -2.39 -2.42 -21.00
N ASP A 400 -2.28 -1.98 -22.25
CA ASP A 400 -3.25 -2.26 -23.31
C ASP A 400 -3.35 -3.78 -23.54
N LEU A 401 -2.26 -4.57 -23.49
CA LEU A 401 -2.35 -6.04 -23.53
C LEU A 401 -3.20 -6.64 -22.40
N LEU A 402 -3.24 -5.99 -21.23
CA LEU A 402 -4.08 -6.40 -20.10
C LEU A 402 -5.51 -5.85 -20.17
N THR A 403 -5.75 -4.78 -20.93
CA THR A 403 -7.04 -4.05 -20.94
C THR A 403 -7.77 -4.11 -22.27
N ASP A 404 -7.17 -4.69 -23.31
CA ASP A 404 -7.77 -4.93 -24.61
C ASP A 404 -8.10 -6.42 -24.79
N SER A 405 -9.39 -6.72 -24.96
CA SER A 405 -9.89 -8.07 -25.18
C SER A 405 -9.52 -8.63 -26.55
N SER A 406 -9.20 -7.78 -27.53
CA SER A 406 -8.85 -8.17 -28.91
C SER A 406 -7.38 -8.56 -29.10
N SER A 407 -6.53 -8.26 -28.12
CA SER A 407 -5.11 -8.61 -28.19
C SER A 407 -4.89 -10.11 -28.05
N ASP A 408 -4.23 -10.72 -29.05
CA ASP A 408 -3.92 -12.15 -29.14
C ASP A 408 -2.70 -12.59 -28.28
N GLY A 409 -2.44 -11.84 -27.20
CA GLY A 409 -1.67 -12.35 -26.06
C GLY A 409 -0.19 -12.67 -26.31
N ALA A 410 0.61 -11.72 -26.79
CA ALA A 410 2.07 -11.81 -26.73
C ALA A 410 2.63 -11.59 -25.31
N PHE A 411 1.92 -12.06 -24.26
CA PHE A 411 2.28 -11.84 -22.86
C PHE A 411 3.71 -12.30 -22.54
N HIS A 412 4.18 -13.38 -23.18
CA HIS A 412 5.53 -13.91 -22.98
C HIS A 412 6.66 -12.90 -23.27
N ARG A 413 6.42 -11.91 -24.15
CA ARG A 413 7.40 -10.86 -24.52
C ARG A 413 7.56 -9.80 -23.43
N HIS A 414 6.48 -9.44 -22.77
CA HIS A 414 6.41 -8.31 -21.83
C HIS A 414 6.31 -8.73 -20.36
N TYR A 415 5.77 -9.91 -20.10
CA TYR A 415 5.49 -10.44 -18.78
C TYR A 415 6.29 -11.70 -18.47
N ARG A 416 6.47 -11.93 -17.17
CA ARG A 416 7.00 -13.16 -16.56
C ARG A 416 6.12 -13.56 -15.39
N CYS A 417 6.21 -14.81 -14.97
CA CYS A 417 5.45 -15.29 -13.83
C CYS A 417 6.13 -15.02 -12.50
N ARG A 418 5.32 -14.64 -11.51
CA ARG A 418 5.63 -14.70 -10.10
C ARG A 418 4.67 -15.70 -9.45
N CYS A 419 5.19 -16.87 -9.11
CA CYS A 419 4.38 -17.99 -8.64
C CYS A 419 3.77 -17.73 -7.26
N TYR A 420 2.56 -18.25 -7.05
CA TYR A 420 1.96 -18.26 -5.73
C TYR A 420 2.76 -19.15 -4.78
N SER A 421 2.60 -18.92 -3.47
CA SER A 421 3.08 -19.84 -2.44
C SER A 421 2.68 -21.29 -2.76
N GLY A 422 3.64 -22.22 -2.59
CA GLY A 422 3.50 -23.62 -2.98
C GLY A 422 3.82 -23.95 -4.43
N TRP A 423 4.10 -22.96 -5.30
CA TRP A 423 4.45 -23.19 -6.71
C TRP A 423 5.83 -22.63 -7.07
N THR A 424 6.47 -23.23 -8.07
CA THR A 424 7.82 -22.85 -8.55
C THR A 424 8.03 -23.09 -10.05
N GLY A 425 9.15 -22.60 -10.56
CA GLY A 425 9.55 -22.63 -11.96
C GLY A 425 9.05 -21.42 -12.76
N GLN A 426 9.62 -21.21 -13.95
CA GLN A 426 9.36 -20.02 -14.79
C GLN A 426 7.90 -19.84 -15.21
N LYS A 427 7.12 -20.94 -15.26
CA LYS A 427 5.69 -20.96 -15.61
C LYS A 427 4.79 -21.45 -14.46
N CYS A 428 5.32 -21.58 -13.25
CA CYS A 428 4.57 -22.05 -12.07
C CYS A 428 3.90 -23.42 -12.24
N ARG A 429 4.59 -24.35 -12.93
CA ARG A 429 4.11 -25.71 -13.21
C ARG A 429 4.39 -26.70 -12.09
N LYS A 430 5.46 -26.48 -11.33
CA LYS A 430 5.91 -27.43 -10.31
C LYS A 430 5.37 -26.99 -8.96
N LYS A 431 4.81 -27.90 -8.18
CA LYS A 431 4.59 -27.67 -6.76
C LYS A 431 5.94 -27.68 -6.04
N LYS A 432 6.12 -26.84 -5.03
CA LYS A 432 7.24 -26.97 -4.10
C LYS A 432 7.00 -28.24 -3.29
N VAL A 433 8.01 -29.09 -3.21
CA VAL A 433 8.03 -30.20 -2.25
C VAL A 433 8.55 -29.59 -0.97
N ASP A 434 7.79 -29.73 0.12
CA ASP A 434 8.15 -29.22 1.44
C ASP A 434 9.34 -29.98 2.03
#